data_AF-A0A4S0MUL0-F1
#
_entry.id   AF-A0A4S0MUL0-F1
#
_cell.length_a   1.000
_cell.length_b   1.000
_cell.length_c   1.000
_cell.angle_alpha   90.00
_cell.angle_beta   90.00
_cell.angle_gamma   90.00
#
_symmetry.space_group_name_H-M   'P 1'
#
loop_
_entity.id
_entity.type
_entity.pdbx_description
1 polymer ?
#
loop_
_entity_poly.entity_id
_entity_poly.type
_entity_poly.pdbx_seq_one_letter_code
_entity_poly.pdbx_strand_id
1 'polypeptide(L)'
;AGLLQDLKPNEAAACLSGLLIGGEIASAKRRYGASDAPVVLVASGALAALYGAALGFAGLAFRTVDADEAVRAGLVEAARENGMIGGAR
;
A
#
# COMPACT_ATOMS: atom_id res chain seq x y z
N ALA A 1 -18.44 16.57 -5.85
CA ALA A 1 -19.50 15.73 -5.26
C ALA A 1 -20.29 16.48 -4.17
N GLY A 2 -19.65 17.11 -3.17
CA GLY A 2 -20.36 17.81 -2.08
C GLY A 2 -21.42 18.85 -2.50
N LEU A 3 -21.18 19.65 -3.53
CA LEU A 3 -22.13 20.71 -3.96
C LEU A 3 -23.39 20.21 -4.68
N LEU A 4 -23.31 19.05 -5.36
CA LEU A 4 -24.40 18.53 -6.22
C LEU A 4 -25.01 17.24 -5.70
N GLN A 5 -24.31 16.54 -4.80
CA GLN A 5 -24.68 15.23 -4.25
C GLN A 5 -24.94 15.31 -2.74
N ASP A 6 -24.95 16.52 -2.17
CA ASP A 6 -25.18 16.81 -0.74
C ASP A 6 -24.41 15.91 0.21
N LEU A 7 -23.18 15.52 -0.19
CA LEU A 7 -22.35 14.64 0.61
C LEU A 7 -21.87 15.38 1.85
N LYS A 8 -22.02 14.74 3.02
CA LYS A 8 -21.42 15.23 4.26
C LYS A 8 -19.89 15.25 4.12
N PRO A 9 -19.18 16.09 4.87
CA PRO A 9 -17.73 16.23 4.73
C PRO A 9 -16.93 14.92 4.81
N ASN A 10 -17.32 14.02 5.70
CA ASN A 10 -16.70 12.70 5.84
C ASN A 10 -16.97 11.77 4.63
N GLU A 11 -18.18 11.82 4.08
CA GLU A 11 -18.56 11.05 2.88
C GLU A 11 -17.83 11.59 1.64
N ALA A 12 -17.71 12.91 1.52
CA ALA A 12 -16.95 13.56 0.46
C ALA A 12 -15.45 13.20 0.56
N ALA A 13 -14.89 13.16 1.77
CA ALA A 13 -13.50 12.75 2.00
C ALA A 13 -13.28 11.27 1.67
N ALA A 14 -14.18 10.38 2.07
CA ALA A 14 -14.11 8.97 1.72
C ALA A 14 -14.22 8.73 0.20
N CYS A 15 -15.14 9.44 -0.47
CA CYS A 15 -15.30 9.42 -1.92
C CYS A 15 -14.01 9.87 -2.63
N LEU A 16 -13.42 10.99 -2.18
CA LEU A 16 -12.17 11.49 -2.74
C LEU A 16 -11.01 10.49 -2.51
N SER A 17 -10.90 9.92 -1.31
CA SER A 17 -9.88 8.92 -1.00
C SER A 17 -9.99 7.70 -1.91
N GLY A 18 -11.21 7.15 -2.07
CA GLY A 18 -11.46 6.02 -2.97
C GLY A 18 -11.15 6.35 -4.43
N LEU A 19 -11.50 7.56 -4.90
CA LEU A 19 -11.21 8.00 -6.27
C LEU A 19 -9.70 8.07 -6.54
N LEU A 20 -8.93 8.60 -5.59
CA LEU A 20 -7.48 8.71 -5.71
C LEU A 20 -6.79 7.35 -5.67
N ILE A 21 -7.13 6.50 -4.69
CA ILE A 21 -6.54 5.15 -4.56
C ILE A 21 -6.90 4.30 -5.79
N GLY A 22 -8.15 4.33 -6.23
CA GLY A 22 -8.58 3.60 -7.43
C GLY A 22 -7.86 4.08 -8.69
N GLY A 23 -7.67 5.40 -8.83
CA GLY A 23 -6.90 6.00 -9.92
C GLY A 23 -5.44 5.57 -9.93
N GLU A 24 -4.81 5.52 -8.76
CA GLU A 24 -3.44 5.02 -8.58
C GLU A 24 -3.31 3.55 -9.01
N ILE A 25 -4.19 2.67 -8.50
CA ILE A 25 -4.18 1.24 -8.85
C ILE A 25 -4.40 1.04 -10.35
N ALA A 26 -5.36 1.75 -10.95
CA ALA A 26 -5.61 1.67 -12.39
C ALA A 26 -4.39 2.11 -13.22
N SER A 27 -3.69 3.16 -12.76
CA SER A 27 -2.46 3.63 -13.39
C SER A 27 -1.32 2.61 -13.25
N ALA A 28 -1.13 2.05 -12.05
CA ALA A 28 -0.13 1.03 -11.77
C ALA A 28 -0.35 -0.22 -12.64
N LYS A 29 -1.60 -0.71 -12.76
CA LYS A 29 -1.93 -1.84 -13.64
C LYS A 29 -1.52 -1.59 -15.10
N ARG A 30 -1.77 -0.38 -15.63
CA ARG A 30 -1.37 -0.02 -16.99
C ARG A 30 0.15 0.07 -17.15
N ARG A 31 0.86 0.54 -16.11
CA ARG A 31 2.31 0.74 -16.15
C ARG A 31 3.11 -0.54 -16.01
N TYR A 32 2.72 -1.41 -15.08
CA TYR A 32 3.46 -2.63 -14.75
C TYR A 32 2.96 -3.87 -15.51
N GLY A 33 1.80 -3.77 -16.17
CA GLY A 33 1.21 -4.87 -16.94
C GLY A 33 0.51 -5.89 -16.05
N ALA A 34 0.01 -6.96 -16.68
CA ALA A 34 -0.55 -8.10 -15.96
C ALA A 34 0.61 -8.97 -15.45
N SER A 35 0.58 -9.26 -14.15
CA SER A 35 1.46 -10.24 -13.51
C SER A 35 0.58 -11.21 -12.73
N ASP A 36 0.91 -12.50 -12.81
CA ASP A 36 0.26 -13.54 -12.01
C ASP A 36 0.76 -13.52 -10.54
N ALA A 37 1.85 -12.78 -10.27
CA ALA A 37 2.35 -12.63 -8.92
C ALA A 37 1.46 -11.66 -8.12
N PRO A 38 1.11 -12.00 -6.87
CA PRO A 38 0.32 -11.12 -6.01
C PRO A 38 1.10 -9.84 -5.69
N VAL A 39 0.39 -8.72 -5.61
CA VAL A 39 0.93 -7.44 -5.15
C VAL A 39 1.42 -7.59 -3.72
N VAL A 40 2.63 -7.11 -3.43
CA VAL A 40 3.13 -6.99 -2.06
C VAL A 40 2.74 -5.63 -1.54
N LEU A 41 1.70 -5.58 -0.70
CA LEU A 41 1.25 -4.36 -0.04
C LEU A 41 2.07 -4.14 1.23
N VAL A 42 3.12 -3.32 1.15
CA VAL A 42 3.90 -2.88 2.32
C VAL A 42 3.21 -1.66 2.93
N ALA A 43 2.43 -1.87 3.98
CA ALA A 43 1.66 -0.80 4.62
C ALA A 43 1.24 -1.21 6.04
N SER A 44 0.92 -0.22 6.87
CA SER A 44 0.41 -0.43 8.23
C SER A 44 -0.83 0.41 8.50
N GLY A 45 -1.61 0.01 9.51
CA GLY A 45 -2.78 0.75 9.99
C GLY A 45 -3.88 0.95 8.94
N ALA A 46 -4.53 2.12 8.99
CA ALA A 46 -5.69 2.42 8.16
C ALA A 46 -5.40 2.39 6.64
N LEU A 47 -4.18 2.75 6.23
CA LEU A 47 -3.79 2.72 4.82
C LEU A 47 -3.72 1.28 4.30
N ALA A 48 -3.23 0.33 5.09
CA ALA A 48 -3.21 -1.08 4.70
C ALA A 48 -4.63 -1.60 4.43
N ALA A 49 -5.61 -1.20 5.27
CA ALA A 49 -7.01 -1.56 5.07
C ALA A 49 -7.61 -0.92 3.81
N LEU A 50 -7.37 0.38 3.58
CA LEU A 50 -7.90 1.10 2.42
C LEU A 50 -7.34 0.55 1.10
N TYR A 51 -6.02 0.35 1.02
CA TYR A 51 -5.39 -0.22 -0.18
C TYR A 51 -5.74 -1.70 -0.36
N GLY A 52 -5.81 -2.49 0.71
CA GLY A 52 -6.24 -3.89 0.62
C GLY A 52 -7.66 -4.02 0.06
N ALA A 53 -8.60 -3.20 0.52
CA ALA A 53 -9.95 -3.16 -0.02
C ALA A 53 -9.96 -2.77 -1.50
N ALA A 54 -9.22 -1.73 -1.88
CA ALA A 54 -9.16 -1.26 -3.26
C ALA A 54 -8.51 -2.26 -4.22
N LEU A 55 -7.44 -2.95 -3.79
CA LEU A 55 -6.81 -4.05 -4.55
C LEU A 55 -7.80 -5.21 -4.74
N GLY A 56 -8.54 -5.57 -3.68
CA GLY A 56 -9.62 -6.56 -3.75
C GLY A 56 -10.71 -6.18 -4.76
N PHE A 57 -11.21 -4.95 -4.72
CA PHE A 57 -12.16 -4.43 -5.71
C PHE A 57 -11.61 -4.46 -7.14
N ALA A 58 -10.31 -4.25 -7.32
CA ALA A 58 -9.63 -4.28 -8.61
C ALA A 58 -9.33 -5.71 -9.13
N GLY A 59 -9.70 -6.75 -8.36
CA GLY A 59 -9.46 -8.16 -8.67
C GLY A 59 -7.98 -8.55 -8.61
N LEU A 60 -7.17 -7.82 -7.85
CA LEU A 60 -5.73 -8.09 -7.73
C LEU A 60 -5.47 -8.93 -6.48
N ALA A 61 -4.84 -10.09 -6.65
CA ALA A 61 -4.29 -10.84 -5.54
C ALA A 61 -3.21 -10.01 -4.85
N PHE A 62 -3.21 -9.99 -3.52
CA PHE A 62 -2.19 -9.28 -2.74
C PHE A 62 -1.88 -9.99 -1.43
N ARG A 63 -0.70 -9.72 -0.89
CA ARG A 63 -0.32 -10.05 0.49
C ARG A 63 0.17 -8.79 1.18
N THR A 64 -0.17 -8.64 2.45
CA THR A 64 0.28 -7.50 3.26
C THR A 64 1.58 -7.84 3.97
N VAL A 65 2.48 -6.87 4.05
CA VAL A 65 3.66 -6.88 4.91
C VAL A 65 3.57 -5.65 5.81
N ASP A 66 3.74 -5.83 7.11
CA ASP A 66 3.77 -4.71 8.05
C ASP A 66 4.96 -3.80 7.72
N ALA A 67 4.68 -2.50 7.56
CA ALA A 67 5.69 -1.53 7.13
C ALA A 67 6.76 -1.33 8.20
N ASP A 68 6.39 -1.33 9.48
CA ASP A 68 7.35 -1.13 10.57
C ASP A 68 8.30 -2.32 10.68
N GLU A 69 7.79 -3.55 10.50
CA GLU A 69 8.62 -4.75 10.43
C GLU A 69 9.56 -4.72 9.22
N ALA A 70 9.05 -4.32 8.05
CA ALA A 70 9.87 -4.19 6.84
C ALA A 70 11.01 -3.16 7.03
N VAL A 71 10.72 -2.03 7.68
CA VAL A 71 11.74 -1.01 8.01
C VAL A 71 12.79 -1.59 8.96
N ARG A 72 12.37 -2.24 10.04
CA ARG A 72 13.31 -2.85 11.01
C ARG A 72 14.21 -3.88 10.34
N ALA A 73 13.64 -4.78 9.53
CA ALA A 73 14.40 -5.78 8.79
C ALA A 73 15.42 -5.12 7.85
N GLY A 74 15.00 -4.11 7.08
CA GLY A 74 15.89 -3.38 6.18
C GLY A 74 17.04 -2.67 6.90
N LEU A 75 16.77 -2.05 8.04
CA LEU A 75 17.81 -1.38 8.84
C LEU A 75 18.82 -2.38 9.43
N VAL A 76 18.37 -3.55 9.89
CA VAL A 76 19.25 -4.61 10.39
C VAL A 76 20.16 -5.12 9.27
N GLU A 77 19.60 -5.39 8.09
CA GLU A 77 20.40 -5.86 6.95
C GLU A 77 21.40 -4.79 6.48
N ALA A 78 20.98 -3.52 6.41
CA ALA A 78 21.91 -2.43 6.12
C ALA A 78 23.04 -2.35 7.16
N ALA A 79 22.74 -2.47 8.46
CA ALA A 79 23.76 -2.45 9.51
C ALA A 79 24.72 -3.64 9.42
N ARG A 80 24.25 -4.82 8.99
CA ARG A 80 25.11 -5.98 8.71
C ARG A 80 26.06 -5.73 7.54
N GLU A 81 25.54 -5.26 6.43
CA GLU A 81 26.32 -4.93 5.22
C GLU A 81 27.40 -3.87 5.51
N ASN A 82 27.12 -2.96 6.45
CA ASN A 82 28.06 -1.92 6.87
C ASN A 82 28.97 -2.33 8.05
N GLY A 83 28.94 -3.59 8.50
CA GLY A 83 29.76 -4.08 9.60
C GLY A 83 29.47 -3.44 10.96
N MET A 84 28.33 -2.77 11.10
CA MET A 84 27.90 -2.12 12.35
C MET A 84 27.37 -3.13 13.36
N ILE A 85 26.79 -4.23 12.87
CA ILE A 85 26.36 -5.37 13.67
C ILE A 85 26.83 -6.66 13.00
N GLY A 86 27.72 -7.39 13.67
CA GLY A 86 28.34 -8.60 13.14
C GLY A 86 29.80 -8.71 13.54
N GLY A 87 30.04 -9.38 14.67
CA GLY A 87 31.36 -9.89 15.05
C GLY A 87 31.19 -11.27 15.66
N ALA A 88 31.15 -12.30 14.80
CA ALA A 88 31.57 -13.67 15.09
C ALA A 88 31.48 -14.48 13.78
N ARG A 89 32.61 -14.58 13.08
CA ARG A 89 32.93 -15.75 12.28
C ARG A 89 33.88 -16.60 13.11
#